data_AF-A0A1Q7MLN2-F1
#
_entry.id   AF-A0A1Q7MLN2-F1
#
_cell.length_a   1.000
_cell.length_b   1.000
_cell.length_c   1.000
_cell.angle_alpha   90.00
_cell.angle_beta   90.00
_cell.angle_gamma   90.00
#
_symmetry.space_group_name_H-M   'P 1'
#
loop_
_entity.id
_entity.type
_entity.pdbx_description
1 polymer ?
#
loop_
_entity_poly.entity_id
_entity_poly.type
_entity_poly.pdbx_seq_one_letter_code
_entity_poly.pdbx_strand_id
1 'polypeptide(L)'
;MPVSRTKCISTKVTDEEYARLEALAGEQTISEWVRSVLLKAAEPCVEPVLLAELLALRAILLNLHFAVCSGEPVTADMMRRLIDRADQNKIQHAHERLASGVARRTS
;
A
#
# COMPACT_ATOMS: atom_id res chain seq x y z
N MET A 1 33.46 0.72 -15.53
CA MET A 1 32.62 1.07 -16.69
C MET A 1 31.17 0.94 -16.27
N PRO A 2 30.33 1.98 -16.39
CA PRO A 2 28.89 1.82 -16.15
C PRO A 2 28.31 0.83 -17.16
N VAL A 3 27.37 -0.02 -16.71
CA VAL A 3 26.72 -1.02 -17.56
C VAL A 3 25.75 -0.32 -18.51
N SER A 4 25.96 -0.47 -19.81
CA SER A 4 25.08 0.10 -20.85
C SER A 4 23.75 -0.65 -20.90
N ARG A 5 22.65 0.10 -21.05
CA ARG A 5 21.31 -0.46 -21.26
C ARG A 5 21.18 -0.88 -22.73
N THR A 6 20.86 -2.15 -22.98
CA THR A 6 20.85 -2.74 -24.34
C THR A 6 19.48 -3.23 -24.80
N LYS A 7 18.45 -3.08 -23.97
CA LYS A 7 17.08 -3.55 -24.23
C LYS A 7 16.10 -2.39 -24.12
N CYS A 8 15.07 -2.41 -24.95
CA CYS A 8 13.97 -1.44 -24.95
C CYS A 8 12.66 -2.14 -24.59
N ILE A 9 11.82 -1.47 -23.81
CA ILE A 9 10.43 -1.85 -23.55
C ILE A 9 9.56 -0.84 -24.31
N SER A 10 8.66 -1.31 -25.16
CA SER A 10 7.82 -0.45 -26.00
C SER A 10 6.37 -0.91 -25.97
N THR A 11 5.44 0.03 -25.94
CA THR A 11 4.01 -0.20 -26.14
C THR A 11 3.43 0.92 -27.00
N LYS A 12 2.39 0.63 -27.79
CA LYS A 12 1.66 1.67 -28.51
C LYS A 12 0.73 2.37 -27.54
N VAL A 13 0.63 3.69 -27.69
CA VAL A 13 -0.28 4.57 -26.95
C VAL A 13 -0.97 5.49 -27.95
N THR A 14 -2.15 5.97 -27.61
CA THR A 14 -2.82 7.04 -28.33
C THR A 14 -2.11 8.38 -28.08
N ASP A 15 -2.40 9.39 -28.91
CA ASP A 15 -1.85 10.73 -28.74
C ASP A 15 -2.24 11.36 -27.38
N GLU A 16 -3.48 11.10 -26.93
CA GLU A 16 -3.98 11.58 -25.64
C GLU A 16 -3.24 10.92 -24.46
N GLU A 17 -3.02 9.61 -24.53
CA GLU A 17 -2.23 8.88 -23.53
C GLU A 17 -0.78 9.39 -23.50
N TYR A 18 -0.18 9.61 -24.66
CA TYR A 18 1.19 10.12 -24.75
C TYR A 18 1.33 11.51 -24.12
N ALA A 19 0.43 12.44 -24.46
CA ALA A 19 0.42 13.79 -23.87
C ALA A 19 0.25 13.76 -22.34
N ARG A 20 -0.56 12.83 -21.82
CA ARG A 20 -0.71 12.63 -20.38
C ARG A 20 0.57 12.13 -19.73
N LEU A 21 1.29 11.20 -20.38
CA LEU A 21 2.57 10.69 -19.88
C LEU A 21 3.66 11.78 -19.91
N GLU A 22 3.68 12.63 -20.94
CA GLU A 22 4.55 13.81 -21.02
C GLU A 22 4.32 14.76 -19.85
N ALA A 23 3.05 15.09 -19.59
CA ALA A 23 2.70 15.96 -18.47
C ALA A 23 3.13 15.37 -17.10
N LEU A 24 3.02 14.05 -16.93
CA LEU A 24 3.45 13.35 -15.70
C LEU A 24 4.97 13.26 -15.55
N ALA A 25 5.73 13.25 -16.66
CA ALA A 25 7.18 13.22 -16.64
C ALA A 25 7.78 14.53 -16.08
N GLY A 26 7.07 15.65 -16.26
CA GLY A 26 7.50 16.96 -15.79
C GLY A 26 8.82 17.39 -16.45
N GLU A 27 9.84 17.67 -15.64
CA GLU A 27 11.17 18.09 -16.14
C GLU A 27 12.04 16.93 -16.66
N GLN A 28 11.64 15.67 -16.43
CA GLN A 28 12.39 14.50 -16.89
C GLN A 28 12.07 14.18 -18.36
N THR A 29 13.00 13.53 -19.05
CA THR A 29 12.64 12.89 -20.33
C THR A 29 11.63 11.77 -20.07
N ILE A 30 10.69 11.57 -21.01
CA ILE A 30 9.70 10.50 -20.90
C ILE A 30 10.38 9.14 -20.67
N SER A 31 11.48 8.85 -21.37
CA SER A 31 12.19 7.58 -21.25
C SER A 31 12.77 7.36 -19.85
N GLU A 32 13.30 8.40 -19.20
CA GLU A 32 13.81 8.31 -17.82
C GLU A 32 12.68 8.13 -16.82
N TRP A 33 11.62 8.92 -16.98
CA TRP A 33 10.44 8.85 -16.12
C TRP A 33 9.74 7.48 -16.22
N VAL A 34 9.44 7.00 -17.44
CA VAL A 34 8.83 5.68 -17.68
C VAL A 34 9.67 4.57 -17.06
N ARG A 35 11.00 4.63 -17.23
CA ARG A 35 11.90 3.65 -16.61
C ARG A 35 11.79 3.66 -15.09
N SER A 36 11.79 4.84 -14.47
CA SER A 36 11.64 4.98 -13.02
C SER A 36 10.31 4.39 -12.54
N VAL A 37 9.21 4.73 -13.21
CA VAL A 37 7.86 4.23 -12.88
C VAL A 37 7.78 2.71 -13.01
N LEU A 38 8.28 2.13 -14.11
CA LEU A 38 8.24 0.68 -14.33
C LEU A 38 9.10 -0.09 -13.32
N LEU A 39 10.29 0.42 -12.99
CA LEU A 39 11.15 -0.21 -11.98
C LEU A 39 10.51 -0.12 -10.59
N LYS A 40 9.94 1.03 -10.23
CA LYS A 40 9.20 1.20 -8.97
C LYS A 40 7.97 0.29 -8.90
N ALA A 41 7.24 0.13 -10.01
CA ALA A 41 6.09 -0.77 -10.07
C ALA A 41 6.47 -2.25 -9.93
N ALA A 42 7.73 -2.61 -10.23
CA ALA A 42 8.26 -3.95 -10.03
C ALA A 42 8.75 -4.19 -8.58
N GLU A 43 8.89 -3.14 -7.76
CA GLU A 43 9.23 -3.28 -6.35
C GLU A 43 8.02 -3.81 -5.56
N PRO A 44 8.23 -4.67 -4.56
CA PRO A 44 7.14 -5.12 -3.69
C PRO A 44 6.45 -3.92 -3.03
N CYS A 45 5.13 -3.82 -3.20
CA CYS A 45 4.34 -2.76 -2.57
C CYS A 45 4.27 -3.01 -1.06
N VAL A 46 4.93 -2.15 -0.27
CA VAL A 46 5.03 -2.27 1.19
C VAL A 46 3.83 -1.61 1.88
N GLU A 47 3.14 -0.71 1.18
CA GLU A 47 2.02 0.08 1.69
C GLU A 47 0.85 -0.78 2.21
N PRO A 48 0.41 -1.87 1.55
CA PRO A 48 -0.61 -2.76 2.08
C PRO A 48 -0.17 -3.45 3.37
N VAL A 49 1.11 -3.83 3.47
CA VAL A 49 1.67 -4.48 4.65
C VAL A 49 1.70 -3.51 5.83
N LEU A 50 2.22 -2.28 5.63
CA LEU A 50 2.24 -1.26 6.67
C LEU A 50 0.84 -0.87 7.14
N LEU A 51 -0.10 -0.73 6.20
CA LEU A 51 -1.49 -0.45 6.55
C LEU A 51 -2.12 -1.59 7.34
N ALA A 52 -1.84 -2.85 6.98
CA ALA A 52 -2.29 -4.02 7.71
C ALA A 52 -1.79 -4.01 9.16
N GLU A 53 -0.48 -3.80 9.37
CA GLU A 53 0.11 -3.73 10.71
C GLU A 53 -0.48 -2.59 11.55
N LEU A 54 -0.71 -1.42 10.94
CA LEU A 54 -1.31 -0.27 11.63
C LEU A 54 -2.77 -0.54 12.04
N LEU A 55 -3.54 -1.20 11.16
CA LEU A 55 -4.94 -1.57 11.45
C LEU A 55 -5.01 -2.65 12.54
N ALA A 56 -4.12 -3.63 12.51
CA ALA A 56 -4.00 -4.66 13.54
C ALA A 56 -3.67 -4.03 14.91
N LEU A 57 -2.66 -3.15 14.96
CA LEU A 57 -2.28 -2.43 16.16
C LEU A 57 -3.45 -1.58 16.71
N ARG A 58 -4.14 -0.83 15.84
CA ARG A 58 -5.32 -0.05 16.24
C ARG A 58 -6.41 -0.94 16.84
N ALA A 59 -6.71 -2.08 16.21
CA ALA A 59 -7.74 -2.99 16.69
C ALA A 59 -7.38 -3.55 18.08
N ILE A 60 -6.14 -3.99 18.26
CA ILE A 60 -5.64 -4.49 19.55
C ILE A 60 -5.74 -3.40 20.63
N LEU A 61 -5.22 -2.20 20.35
CA LEU A 61 -5.19 -1.10 21.31
C LEU A 61 -6.60 -0.64 21.73
N LEU A 62 -7.53 -0.52 20.79
CA LEU A 62 -8.89 -0.08 21.11
C LEU A 62 -9.65 -1.11 21.95
N ASN A 63 -9.53 -2.40 21.63
CA ASN A 63 -10.17 -3.46 22.41
C ASN A 63 -9.53 -3.59 23.80
N LEU A 64 -8.20 -3.51 23.88
CA LEU A 64 -7.50 -3.52 25.16
C LEU A 64 -7.88 -2.32 26.03
N HIS A 65 -7.91 -1.12 25.46
CA HIS A 65 -8.30 0.09 26.18
C HIS A 65 -9.73 0.01 26.69
N PHE A 66 -10.66 -0.50 25.87
CA PHE A 66 -12.04 -0.72 26.28
C PHE A 66 -12.16 -1.69 27.46
N ALA A 67 -11.44 -2.83 27.41
CA ALA A 67 -11.43 -3.80 28.51
C ALA A 67 -10.92 -3.18 29.82
N VAL A 68 -9.82 -2.42 29.75
CA VAL A 68 -9.24 -1.71 30.91
C VAL A 68 -10.24 -0.70 31.49
N CYS A 69 -10.84 0.13 30.64
CA CYS A 69 -11.82 1.13 31.08
C CYS A 69 -13.11 0.50 31.65
N SER A 70 -13.43 -0.73 31.24
CA SER A 70 -14.60 -1.48 31.73
C SER A 70 -14.30 -2.28 33.00
N GLY A 71 -13.06 -2.26 33.49
CA GLY A 71 -12.64 -3.06 34.65
C GLY A 71 -12.53 -4.56 34.36
N GLU A 72 -12.53 -4.96 33.09
CA GLU A 72 -12.34 -6.36 32.71
C GLU A 72 -10.89 -6.79 32.93
N PRO A 73 -10.64 -7.99 33.49
CA PRO A 73 -9.29 -8.47 33.73
C PRO A 73 -8.56 -8.75 32.41
N VAL A 74 -7.43 -8.07 32.21
CA VAL A 74 -6.56 -8.31 31.05
C VAL A 74 -5.70 -9.55 31.30
N THR A 75 -6.16 -10.70 30.81
CA THR A 75 -5.42 -11.97 30.91
C THR A 75 -4.52 -12.21 29.69
N ALA A 76 -3.51 -13.05 29.86
CA ALA A 76 -2.65 -13.48 28.76
C ALA A 76 -3.41 -14.20 27.64
N ASP A 77 -4.48 -14.93 27.96
CA ASP A 77 -5.35 -15.58 26.97
C ASP A 77 -6.16 -14.57 26.17
N MET A 78 -6.70 -13.53 26.83
CA MET A 78 -7.40 -12.46 26.14
C MET A 78 -6.46 -11.71 25.19
N MET A 79 -5.26 -11.37 25.66
CA MET A 79 -4.27 -10.68 24.84
C MET A 79 -3.88 -11.49 23.59
N ARG A 80 -3.65 -12.80 23.75
CA ARG A 80 -3.38 -13.72 22.63
C ARG A 80 -4.52 -13.74 21.62
N ARG A 81 -5.77 -13.87 22.08
CA ARG A 81 -6.96 -13.84 21.19
C ARG A 81 -7.08 -12.54 20.40
N LEU A 82 -6.76 -11.40 21.01
CA LEU A 82 -6.78 -10.11 20.32
C LEU A 82 -5.72 -10.04 19.21
N ILE A 83 -4.51 -10.54 19.48
CA ILE A 83 -3.41 -10.60 18.51
C ILE A 83 -3.79 -11.55 17.36
N ASP A 84 -4.19 -12.78 17.66
CA ASP A 84 -4.54 -13.79 16.65
C ASP A 84 -5.66 -13.30 15.72
N ARG A 85 -6.69 -12.67 16.29
CA ARG A 85 -7.80 -12.10 15.52
C ARG A 85 -7.35 -10.94 14.64
N ALA A 86 -6.46 -10.09 15.13
CA ALA A 86 -5.92 -8.98 14.35
C ALA A 86 -5.06 -9.48 13.19
N ASP A 87 -4.19 -10.46 13.44
CA ASP A 87 -3.29 -11.03 12.44
C ASP A 87 -4.03 -11.79 11.33
N GLN A 88 -5.11 -12.52 11.66
CA GLN A 88 -5.90 -13.24 10.66
C GLN A 88 -6.55 -12.32 9.62
N ASN A 89 -6.90 -11.08 10.00
CA ASN A 89 -7.71 -10.19 9.17
C ASN A 89 -6.94 -8.98 8.60
N LYS A 90 -5.71 -8.73 9.05
CA LYS A 90 -5.00 -7.47 8.78
C LYS A 90 -4.78 -7.18 7.29
N ILE A 91 -4.40 -8.18 6.50
CA ILE A 91 -4.14 -8.03 5.06
C ILE A 91 -5.44 -7.75 4.31
N GLN A 92 -6.50 -8.50 4.61
CA GLN A 92 -7.81 -8.32 3.98
C GLN A 92 -8.36 -6.91 4.26
N HIS A 93 -8.33 -6.47 5.51
CA HIS A 93 -8.76 -5.12 5.88
C HIS A 93 -7.93 -4.01 5.21
N ALA A 94 -6.62 -4.22 5.05
CA ALA A 94 -5.77 -3.26 4.35
C ALA A 94 -6.15 -3.14 2.86
N HIS A 95 -6.38 -4.26 2.17
CA HIS A 95 -6.83 -4.27 0.78
C HIS A 95 -8.18 -3.56 0.60
N GLU A 96 -9.16 -3.86 1.45
CA GLU A 96 -10.47 -3.21 1.43
C GLU A 96 -10.37 -1.69 1.63
N ARG A 97 -9.47 -1.26 2.52
CA ARG A 97 -9.23 0.17 2.77
C ARG A 97 -8.54 0.87 1.62
N LEU A 98 -7.56 0.24 0.98
CA LEU A 98 -6.91 0.80 -0.20
C LEU A 98 -7.91 0.92 -1.37
N ALA A 99 -8.70 -0.13 -1.63
CA ALA A 99 -9.75 -0.11 -2.65
C ALA A 99 -10.78 1.02 -2.41
N SER A 100 -11.25 1.16 -1.17
CA SER A 100 -12.19 2.22 -0.78
C SER A 100 -11.59 3.63 -0.88
N GLY A 101 -10.29 3.78 -0.56
CA GLY A 101 -9.58 5.06 -0.67
C GLY A 101 -9.28 5.48 -2.10
N VAL A 102 -9.09 4.51 -3.01
CA VAL A 102 -8.99 4.77 -4.45
C VAL A 102 -10.33 5.26 -5.01
N ALA A 103 -11.44 4.61 -4.66
CA ALA A 103 -12.79 5.01 -5.10
C ALA A 103 -13.16 6.45 -4.70
N ARG A 104 -12.76 6.91 -3.50
CA ARG A 104 -13.01 8.29 -3.03
C ARG A 104 -12.17 9.37 -3.72
N ARG A 105 -11.09 9.01 -4.42
CA ARG A 105 -10.25 9.97 -5.16
C ARG A 105 -10.68 10.16 -6.61
N THR A 106 -11.55 9.28 -7.10
CA THR A 106 -12.08 9.27 -8.47
C THR A 106 -13.53 9.77 -8.57
N SER A 107 -14.11 10.24 -7.47
CA SER A 107 -15.44 10.87 -7.38
C SER A 107 -15.29 12.32 -6.93
#